data_AF-A0A150GSQ5-F1
#
_entry.id   AF-A0A150GSQ5-F1
#
_cell.length_a   1.000
_cell.length_b   1.000
_cell.length_c   1.000
_cell.angle_alpha   90.00
_cell.angle_beta   90.00
_cell.angle_gamma   90.00
#
_symmetry.space_group_name_H-M   'P 1'
#
loop_
_entity.id
_entity.type
_entity.pdbx_description
1 polymer ?
#
loop_
_entity_poly.entity_id
_entity_poly.type
_entity_poly.pdbx_seq_one_letter_code
_entity_poly.pdbx_strand_id
1 'polypeptide(L)'
;MSDAVVLYLDLSTESRIQVELEGTTHINGNQTLKAISKALKQVGCWSGRSSDLKGKVRARGNSEDGSSSIEDLSTTVREFYSQGGSFVVNVKDLTGNLSACVQSLSGQVSDLRTELDNVKSRLDVVESEASEFRKVVFRYVIDEVHKKIQAKFGNKPEQQLWYDYLCEQFSKDQAWFKDRKLGFEELGLLSKGPNTHFEAGNNAAHRPEPATFSRIVGEGGESWRRLWAIVCS
;
A
#
# COMPACT_ATOMS: atom_id res chain seq x y z
N MET A 1 9.28 5.00 7.49
CA MET A 1 9.10 5.92 8.63
C MET A 1 7.83 5.48 9.33
N SER A 2 7.96 4.96 10.55
CA SER A 2 6.85 4.39 11.32
C SER A 2 6.29 5.50 12.20
N ASP A 3 5.02 5.87 12.00
CA ASP A 3 4.32 6.78 12.90
C ASP A 3 3.99 6.06 14.21
N ALA A 4 4.88 6.23 15.20
CA ALA A 4 4.61 5.83 16.56
C ALA A 4 3.72 6.89 17.22
N VAL A 5 2.47 6.54 17.53
CA VAL A 5 1.62 7.36 18.41
C VAL A 5 2.12 7.16 19.84
N VAL A 6 2.98 8.07 20.30
CA VAL A 6 3.46 8.11 21.68
C VAL A 6 2.46 8.87 22.53
N LEU A 7 1.74 8.17 23.40
CA LEU A 7 0.86 8.80 24.41
C LEU A 7 1.70 9.22 25.62
N TYR A 8 2.00 10.53 25.72
CA TYR A 8 2.57 11.10 26.94
C TYR A 8 1.46 11.36 27.97
N LEU A 9 1.57 10.70 29.12
CA LEU A 9 0.78 11.00 30.32
C LEU A 9 1.62 11.92 31.21
N ASP A 10 1.44 13.22 31.08
CA ASP A 10 1.99 14.18 32.06
C ASP A 10 1.02 14.27 33.25
N LEU A 11 1.51 13.86 34.43
CA LEU A 11 0.78 13.92 35.70
C LEU A 11 1.22 15.10 36.57
N SER A 12 2.03 16.03 36.03
CA SER A 12 2.47 17.23 36.74
C SER A 12 1.53 18.41 36.48
N THR A 13 0.67 18.68 37.46
CA THR A 13 -0.06 19.95 37.69
C THR A 13 -1.08 20.39 36.62
N GLU A 14 -2.35 20.50 37.05
CA GLU A 14 -3.51 21.07 36.33
C GLU A 14 -3.91 20.41 34.99
N SER A 15 -4.57 19.28 35.15
CA SER A 15 -5.73 18.78 34.38
C SER A 15 -6.05 19.43 33.01
N ARG A 16 -5.34 19.04 31.95
CA ARG A 16 -5.87 19.12 30.58
C ARG A 16 -5.34 17.98 29.72
N ILE A 17 -6.18 16.96 29.50
CA ILE A 17 -5.89 15.86 28.58
C ILE A 17 -6.59 16.17 27.26
N GLN A 18 -5.82 16.55 26.23
CA GLN A 18 -6.32 16.59 24.85
C GLN A 18 -5.95 15.26 24.17
N VAL A 19 -6.97 14.49 23.77
CA VAL A 19 -6.82 13.33 22.91
C VAL A 19 -7.37 13.72 21.54
N GLU A 20 -6.49 14.03 20.61
CA GLU A 20 -6.85 14.25 19.20
C GLU A 20 -6.39 13.02 18.41
N LEU A 21 -7.36 12.28 17.86
CA LEU A 21 -7.11 11.16 16.95
C LEU A 21 -8.09 11.29 15.78
N GLU A 22 -7.62 11.93 14.72
CA GLU A 22 -8.23 11.83 13.39
C GLU A 22 -7.82 10.50 12.76
N GLY A 23 -8.79 9.65 12.45
CA GLY A 23 -8.52 8.38 11.78
C GLY A 23 -9.69 7.40 11.83
N THR A 24 -10.55 7.47 10.82
CA THR A 24 -11.68 6.57 10.59
C THR A 24 -11.21 5.15 10.22
N THR A 25 -11.34 4.19 11.14
CA THR A 25 -11.58 2.79 10.76
C THR A 25 -12.54 2.10 11.74
N HIS A 26 -13.44 1.32 11.16
CA HIS A 26 -14.71 0.87 11.71
C HIS A 26 -14.55 -0.44 12.50
N ILE A 27 -13.72 -0.49 13.55
CA ILE A 27 -13.60 -1.69 14.40
C ILE A 27 -13.50 -1.28 15.86
N ASN A 28 -14.51 -1.66 16.66
CA ASN A 28 -14.58 -1.76 18.14
C ASN A 28 -14.00 -0.65 19.06
N GLY A 29 -13.30 0.35 18.53
CA GLY A 29 -12.73 1.48 19.26
C GLY A 29 -13.81 2.34 19.90
N ASN A 30 -15.02 2.33 19.35
CA ASN A 30 -16.14 3.07 19.92
C ASN A 30 -16.56 2.54 21.32
N GLN A 31 -16.39 1.24 21.60
CA GLN A 31 -16.66 0.68 22.93
C GLN A 31 -15.54 0.99 23.93
N THR A 32 -14.28 0.84 23.51
CA THR A 32 -13.11 1.17 24.33
C THR A 32 -13.06 2.67 24.65
N LEU A 33 -13.35 3.54 23.68
CA LEU A 33 -13.43 4.98 23.87
C LEU A 33 -14.58 5.38 24.81
N LYS A 34 -15.74 4.71 24.72
CA LYS A 34 -16.83 4.89 25.69
C LYS A 34 -16.43 4.46 27.10
N ALA A 35 -15.68 3.36 27.23
CA ALA A 35 -15.17 2.89 28.52
C ALA A 35 -14.14 3.85 29.12
N ILE A 36 -13.19 4.36 28.31
CA ILE A 36 -12.22 5.37 28.73
C ILE A 36 -12.93 6.67 29.14
N SER A 37 -13.89 7.16 28.35
CA SER A 37 -14.68 8.34 28.68
C SER A 37 -15.46 8.16 29.99
N LYS A 38 -16.02 6.97 30.24
CA LYS A 38 -16.71 6.64 31.48
C LYS A 38 -15.77 6.61 32.67
N ALA A 39 -14.57 6.04 32.52
CA ALA A 39 -13.54 6.00 33.55
C ALA A 39 -13.05 7.42 33.92
N LEU A 40 -12.80 8.28 32.93
CA LEU A 40 -12.40 9.68 33.15
C LEU A 40 -13.48 10.49 33.89
N LYS A 41 -14.76 10.26 33.57
CA LYS A 41 -15.87 10.88 34.32
C LYS A 41 -15.89 10.43 35.78
N GLN A 42 -15.61 9.15 36.05
CA GLN A 42 -15.55 8.63 37.42
C GLN A 42 -14.39 9.24 38.22
N VAL A 43 -13.23 9.47 37.59
CA VAL A 43 -12.09 10.18 38.21
C VAL A 43 -12.45 11.62 38.58
N GLY A 44 -13.17 12.34 37.71
CA GLY A 44 -13.66 13.68 38.01
C GLY A 44 -14.61 13.71 39.21
N CYS A 45 -15.53 12.75 39.30
CA CYS A 45 -16.43 12.60 40.46
C CYS A 45 -15.68 12.28 41.76
N TRP A 46 -14.59 11.52 41.67
CA TRP A 46 -13.71 11.19 42.80
C TRP A 46 -12.99 12.42 43.37
N SER A 47 -12.46 13.29 42.50
CA SER A 47 -11.78 14.52 42.91
C SER A 47 -12.73 15.50 43.62
N GLY A 48 -13.96 15.64 43.12
CA GLY A 48 -15.01 16.45 43.76
C GLY A 48 -15.38 15.94 45.16
N ARG A 49 -15.60 14.62 45.30
CA ARG A 49 -15.96 14.02 46.60
C ARG A 49 -14.83 14.06 47.63
N SER A 50 -13.58 13.90 47.20
CA SER A 50 -12.41 14.06 48.08
C SER A 50 -12.32 15.49 48.63
N SER A 51 -12.60 16.48 47.78
CA SER A 51 -12.66 17.89 48.17
C SER A 51 -13.80 18.16 49.18
N ASP A 52 -14.98 17.58 48.97
CA ASP A 52 -16.10 17.65 49.92
C ASP A 52 -15.78 17.00 51.26
N LEU A 53 -15.12 15.83 51.26
CA LEU A 53 -14.69 15.14 52.48
C LEU A 53 -13.71 16.02 53.27
N LYS A 54 -12.72 16.60 52.59
CA LYS A 54 -11.75 17.52 53.19
C LYS A 54 -12.43 18.77 53.76
N GLY A 55 -13.46 19.29 53.08
CA GLY A 55 -14.28 20.40 53.56
C GLY A 55 -15.08 20.04 54.82
N LYS A 56 -15.73 18.88 54.85
CA LYS A 56 -16.50 18.38 56.01
C LYS A 56 -15.63 18.11 57.24
N VAL A 57 -14.45 17.51 57.04
CA VAL A 57 -13.46 17.29 58.11
C VAL A 57 -13.00 18.63 58.70
N ARG A 58 -12.78 19.65 57.86
CA ARG A 58 -12.36 20.99 58.31
C ARG A 58 -13.47 21.74 59.05
N ALA A 59 -14.73 21.56 58.66
CA ALA A 59 -15.89 22.23 59.26
C ALA A 59 -16.31 21.65 60.62
N ARG A 60 -15.98 20.39 60.93
CA ARG A 60 -16.41 19.69 62.16
C ARG A 60 -15.43 19.76 63.34
N GLY A 61 -14.28 20.41 63.19
CA GLY A 61 -13.31 20.63 64.29
C GLY A 61 -13.80 21.51 65.45
N ASN A 62 -15.04 22.02 65.41
CA ASN A 62 -15.58 23.03 66.33
C ASN A 62 -16.93 22.64 67.01
N SER A 63 -17.38 21.37 67.02
CA SER A 63 -18.68 20.99 67.65
C SER A 63 -18.55 20.08 68.88
N GLU A 64 -19.32 20.36 69.94
CA GLU A 64 -19.29 19.66 71.24
C GLU A 64 -20.04 18.30 71.28
N ASP A 65 -20.66 17.86 70.18
CA ASP A 65 -21.33 16.54 70.11
C ASP A 65 -20.48 15.53 69.29
N GLY A 66 -19.51 14.92 69.97
CA GLY A 66 -18.43 14.13 69.35
C GLY A 66 -18.83 12.73 68.87
N SER A 67 -19.87 12.11 69.47
CA SER A 67 -20.18 10.70 69.20
C SER A 67 -20.89 10.49 67.86
N SER A 68 -21.92 11.29 67.57
CA SER A 68 -22.64 11.27 66.29
C SER A 68 -21.72 11.64 65.11
N SER A 69 -20.78 12.56 65.35
CA SER A 69 -19.81 13.01 64.37
C SER A 69 -18.78 11.95 63.95
N ILE A 70 -18.43 11.03 64.85
CA ILE A 70 -17.47 9.94 64.60
C ILE A 70 -18.11 8.81 63.79
N GLU A 71 -19.38 8.50 64.03
CA GLU A 71 -20.12 7.46 63.28
C GLU A 71 -20.35 7.88 61.82
N ASP A 72 -20.73 9.13 61.59
CA ASP A 72 -20.88 9.72 60.25
C ASP A 72 -19.56 9.69 59.46
N LEU A 73 -18.45 10.06 60.10
CA LEU A 73 -17.13 10.06 59.49
C LEU A 73 -16.68 8.63 59.16
N SER A 74 -16.90 7.70 60.08
CA SER A 74 -16.58 6.28 59.89
C SER A 74 -17.37 5.68 58.72
N THR A 75 -18.64 6.05 58.57
CA THR A 75 -19.49 5.64 57.44
C THR A 75 -18.96 6.23 56.13
N THR A 76 -18.66 7.53 56.11
CA THR A 76 -18.12 8.24 54.95
C THR A 76 -16.78 7.64 54.49
N VAL A 77 -15.88 7.33 55.42
CA VAL A 77 -14.59 6.71 55.15
C VAL A 77 -14.76 5.31 54.57
N ARG A 78 -15.67 4.49 55.14
CA ARG A 78 -15.97 3.14 54.62
C ARG A 78 -16.49 3.18 53.18
N GLU A 79 -17.41 4.10 52.88
CA GLU A 79 -17.92 4.31 51.53
C GLU A 79 -16.83 4.73 50.55
N PHE A 80 -15.94 5.63 50.97
CA PHE A 80 -14.79 6.06 50.17
C PHE A 80 -13.86 4.90 49.83
N TYR A 81 -13.48 4.08 50.82
CA TYR A 81 -12.65 2.89 50.58
C TYR A 81 -13.33 1.86 49.67
N SER A 82 -14.63 1.61 49.85
CA SER A 82 -15.38 0.68 49.01
C SER A 82 -15.43 1.14 47.55
N GLN A 83 -15.69 2.43 47.32
CA GLN A 83 -15.67 3.02 45.98
C GLN A 83 -14.26 2.98 45.37
N GLY A 84 -13.21 3.15 46.20
CA GLY A 84 -11.82 3.15 45.75
C GLY A 84 -11.40 1.77 45.26
N GLY A 85 -11.79 0.74 46.00
CA GLY A 85 -11.62 -0.65 45.58
C GLY A 85 -12.31 -0.93 44.24
N SER A 86 -13.56 -0.49 44.07
CA SER A 86 -14.29 -0.65 42.81
C SER A 86 -13.62 0.08 41.63
N PHE A 87 -13.12 1.30 41.85
CA PHE A 87 -12.38 2.04 40.84
C PHE A 87 -11.09 1.33 40.41
N VAL A 88 -10.30 0.83 41.36
CA VAL A 88 -9.07 0.08 41.08
C VAL A 88 -9.35 -1.18 40.24
N VAL A 89 -10.42 -1.91 40.57
CA VAL A 89 -10.85 -3.08 39.77
C VAL A 89 -11.22 -2.66 38.34
N ASN A 90 -12.02 -1.61 38.17
CA ASN A 90 -12.41 -1.13 36.84
C ASN A 90 -11.19 -0.69 35.99
N VAL A 91 -10.21 -0.02 36.59
CA VAL A 91 -8.98 0.39 35.89
C VAL A 91 -8.17 -0.83 35.47
N LYS A 92 -8.04 -1.84 36.34
CA LYS A 92 -7.34 -3.08 36.03
C LYS A 92 -8.01 -3.81 34.85
N ASP A 93 -9.33 -3.92 34.85
CA ASP A 93 -10.09 -4.56 33.79
C ASP A 93 -9.97 -3.81 32.47
N LEU A 94 -10.06 -2.47 32.49
CA LEU A 94 -9.85 -1.64 31.30
C LEU A 94 -8.44 -1.81 30.74
N THR A 95 -7.43 -1.85 31.59
CA THR A 95 -6.04 -2.07 31.20
C THR A 95 -5.85 -3.45 30.57
N GLY A 96 -6.44 -4.49 31.15
CA GLY A 96 -6.42 -5.85 30.60
C GLY A 96 -7.07 -5.91 29.22
N ASN A 97 -8.26 -5.32 29.07
CA ASN A 97 -8.98 -5.27 27.80
C ASN A 97 -8.21 -4.49 26.72
N LEU A 98 -7.59 -3.37 27.09
CA LEU A 98 -6.76 -2.60 26.16
C LEU A 98 -5.54 -3.40 25.71
N SER A 99 -4.86 -4.08 26.64
CA SER A 99 -3.72 -4.94 26.32
C SER A 99 -4.10 -6.06 25.34
N ALA A 100 -5.22 -6.75 25.58
CA ALA A 100 -5.72 -7.79 24.67
C ALA A 100 -6.07 -7.22 23.28
N CYS A 101 -6.68 -6.03 23.24
CA CYS A 101 -7.00 -5.34 21.97
C CYS A 101 -5.72 -5.01 21.18
N VAL A 102 -4.70 -4.45 21.86
CA VAL A 102 -3.40 -4.13 21.25
C VAL A 102 -2.73 -5.38 20.71
N GLN A 103 -2.74 -6.49 21.46
CA GLN A 103 -2.18 -7.77 21.00
C GLN A 103 -2.92 -8.30 19.77
N SER A 104 -4.25 -8.24 19.76
CA SER A 104 -5.07 -8.67 18.63
C SER A 104 -4.79 -7.83 17.37
N LEU A 105 -4.75 -6.50 17.52
CA LEU A 105 -4.42 -5.59 16.41
C LEU A 105 -3.01 -5.82 15.89
N SER A 106 -2.04 -6.06 16.77
CA SER A 106 -0.67 -6.39 16.37
C SER A 106 -0.61 -7.66 15.52
N GLY A 107 -1.37 -8.70 15.91
CA GLY A 107 -1.52 -9.93 15.12
C GLY A 107 -2.09 -9.65 13.73
N GLN A 108 -3.21 -8.92 13.66
CA GLN A 108 -3.84 -8.56 12.38
C GLN A 108 -2.89 -7.75 11.47
N VAL A 109 -2.11 -6.81 12.04
CA VAL A 109 -1.11 -6.04 11.28
C VAL A 109 0.00 -6.96 10.75
N SER A 110 0.42 -7.96 11.52
CA SER A 110 1.40 -8.95 11.07
C SER A 110 0.85 -9.78 9.91
N ASP A 111 -0.37 -10.29 10.03
CA ASP A 111 -1.02 -11.09 8.99
C ASP A 111 -1.18 -10.29 7.70
N LEU A 112 -1.66 -9.05 7.79
CA LEU A 112 -1.80 -8.15 6.64
C LEU A 112 -0.46 -7.85 5.96
N ARG A 113 0.63 -7.75 6.72
CA ARG A 113 1.99 -7.58 6.14
C ARG A 113 2.40 -8.82 5.35
N THR A 114 2.18 -10.01 5.90
CA THR A 114 2.46 -11.27 5.20
C THR A 114 1.64 -11.41 3.92
N GLU A 115 0.35 -11.07 3.96
CA GLU A 115 -0.50 -11.07 2.76
C GLU A 115 -0.01 -10.07 1.71
N LEU A 116 0.37 -8.85 2.13
CA LEU A 116 0.92 -7.84 1.24
C LEU A 116 2.20 -8.31 0.55
N ASP A 117 3.12 -8.92 1.29
CA ASP A 117 4.38 -9.42 0.74
C ASP A 117 4.14 -10.58 -0.24
N ASN A 118 3.19 -11.47 0.06
CA ASN A 118 2.77 -12.52 -0.87
C ASN A 118 2.16 -11.94 -2.16
N VAL A 119 1.29 -10.93 -2.05
CA VAL A 119 0.71 -10.26 -3.21
C VAL A 119 1.78 -9.59 -4.07
N LYS A 120 2.76 -8.91 -3.46
CA LYS A 120 3.90 -8.31 -4.19
C LYS A 120 4.71 -9.36 -4.93
N SER A 121 5.07 -10.46 -4.28
CA SER A 121 5.83 -11.53 -4.92
C SER A 121 5.07 -12.12 -6.12
N ARG A 122 3.76 -12.31 -6.00
CA ARG A 122 2.92 -12.77 -7.12
C ARG A 122 2.84 -11.74 -8.26
N LEU A 123 2.80 -10.45 -7.93
CA LEU A 123 2.82 -9.37 -8.91
C LEU A 123 4.14 -9.40 -9.71
N ASP A 124 5.29 -9.54 -9.04
CA ASP A 124 6.60 -9.62 -9.70
C ASP A 124 6.68 -10.79 -10.69
N VAL A 125 6.12 -11.96 -10.33
CA VAL A 125 6.04 -13.13 -11.22
C VAL A 125 5.18 -12.83 -12.44
N VAL A 126 4.00 -12.26 -12.25
CA VAL A 126 3.08 -11.93 -13.36
C VAL A 126 3.68 -10.88 -14.29
N GLU A 127 4.38 -9.87 -13.74
CA GLU A 127 5.06 -8.86 -14.56
C GLU A 127 6.18 -9.46 -15.40
N SER A 128 6.96 -10.39 -14.82
CA SER A 128 7.99 -11.15 -15.51
C SER A 128 7.40 -11.99 -16.66
N GLU A 129 6.36 -12.77 -16.38
CA GLU A 129 5.68 -13.60 -17.39
C GLU A 129 5.08 -12.73 -18.51
N ALA A 130 4.42 -11.62 -18.16
CA ALA A 130 3.88 -10.69 -19.14
C ALA A 130 4.98 -10.05 -20.01
N SER A 131 6.18 -9.82 -19.46
CA SER A 131 7.34 -9.37 -20.23
C SER A 131 7.79 -10.42 -21.25
N GLU A 132 7.88 -11.69 -20.84
CA GLU A 132 8.25 -12.78 -21.74
C GLU A 132 7.20 -13.03 -22.84
N PHE A 133 5.92 -13.04 -22.50
CA PHE A 133 4.85 -13.15 -23.50
C PHE A 133 4.90 -11.99 -24.51
N ARG A 134 5.16 -10.76 -24.04
CA ARG A 134 5.33 -9.61 -24.92
C ARG A 134 6.48 -9.79 -25.91
N LYS A 135 7.62 -10.34 -25.49
CA LYS A 135 8.75 -10.65 -26.40
C LYS A 135 8.36 -11.66 -27.48
N VAL A 136 7.62 -12.70 -27.11
CA VAL A 136 7.15 -13.73 -28.07
C VAL A 136 6.22 -13.12 -29.11
N VAL A 137 5.23 -12.35 -28.68
CA VAL A 137 4.30 -11.66 -29.59
C VAL A 137 5.05 -10.66 -30.47
N PHE A 138 5.96 -9.88 -29.89
CA PHE A 138 6.79 -8.93 -30.63
C PHE A 138 7.55 -9.59 -31.77
N ARG A 139 8.20 -10.71 -31.48
CA ARG A 139 8.91 -11.49 -32.49
C ARG A 139 7.98 -12.02 -33.58
N TYR A 140 6.82 -12.57 -33.21
CA TYR A 140 5.84 -13.07 -34.18
C TYR A 140 5.43 -11.98 -35.17
N VAL A 141 5.15 -10.78 -34.66
CA VAL A 141 4.72 -9.64 -35.49
C VAL A 141 5.81 -9.18 -36.43
N ILE A 142 7.06 -9.08 -35.97
CA ILE A 142 8.17 -8.74 -36.86
C ILE A 142 8.29 -9.79 -37.97
N ASP A 143 8.26 -11.08 -37.64
CA ASP A 143 8.37 -12.14 -38.62
C ASP A 143 7.23 -12.10 -39.66
N GLU A 144 5.99 -11.82 -39.24
CA GLU A 144 4.87 -11.65 -40.16
C GLU A 144 5.02 -10.41 -41.06
N VAL A 145 5.48 -9.29 -40.52
CA VAL A 145 5.77 -8.08 -41.33
C VAL A 145 6.90 -8.36 -42.33
N HIS A 146 7.95 -9.06 -41.90
CA HIS A 146 9.05 -9.51 -42.77
C HIS A 146 8.54 -10.36 -43.93
N LYS A 147 7.67 -11.34 -43.66
CA LYS A 147 7.06 -12.18 -44.71
C LYS A 147 6.26 -11.34 -45.71
N LYS A 148 5.47 -10.36 -45.24
CA LYS A 148 4.69 -9.48 -46.14
C LYS A 148 5.57 -8.60 -47.01
N ILE A 149 6.66 -8.08 -46.47
CA ILE A 149 7.65 -7.31 -47.25
C ILE A 149 8.30 -8.22 -48.30
N GLN A 150 8.73 -9.43 -47.94
CA GLN A 150 9.34 -10.37 -48.89
C GLN A 150 8.35 -10.85 -49.96
N ALA A 151 7.08 -11.02 -49.63
CA ALA A 151 6.04 -11.34 -50.60
C ALA A 151 5.87 -10.23 -51.66
N LYS A 152 6.09 -8.96 -51.29
CA LYS A 152 5.98 -7.81 -52.18
C LYS A 152 7.26 -7.53 -52.99
N PHE A 153 8.43 -7.64 -52.36
CA PHE A 153 9.71 -7.19 -52.94
C PHE A 153 10.68 -8.35 -53.26
N GLY A 154 10.27 -9.58 -53.04
CA GLY A 154 11.10 -10.77 -53.20
C GLY A 154 11.89 -11.11 -51.93
N ASN A 155 12.52 -12.29 -51.91
CA ASN A 155 13.24 -12.77 -50.74
C ASN A 155 14.46 -11.89 -50.41
N LYS A 156 14.74 -11.71 -49.12
CA LYS A 156 15.97 -11.06 -48.66
C LYS A 156 17.17 -11.96 -48.98
N PRO A 157 18.23 -11.48 -49.64
CA PRO A 157 19.49 -12.21 -49.80
C PRO A 157 20.04 -12.70 -48.45
N GLU A 158 20.63 -13.89 -48.41
CA GLU A 158 21.07 -14.54 -47.17
C GLU A 158 22.12 -13.71 -46.43
N GLN A 159 23.09 -13.15 -47.15
CA GLN A 159 24.19 -12.36 -46.57
C GLN A 159 23.81 -10.91 -46.22
N GLN A 160 22.65 -10.43 -46.65
CA GLN A 160 22.24 -9.04 -46.41
C GLN A 160 21.56 -8.88 -45.04
N LEU A 161 21.86 -7.81 -44.30
CA LEU A 161 21.15 -7.51 -43.06
C LEU A 161 19.72 -7.05 -43.35
N TRP A 162 18.81 -7.28 -42.39
CA TRP A 162 17.43 -6.81 -42.53
C TRP A 162 17.33 -5.30 -42.66
N TYR A 163 18.13 -4.54 -41.90
CA TYR A 163 18.12 -3.08 -42.00
C TYR A 163 18.47 -2.58 -43.40
N ASP A 164 19.53 -3.12 -44.01
CA ASP A 164 19.98 -2.72 -45.35
C ASP A 164 18.95 -3.09 -46.41
N TYR A 165 18.41 -4.31 -46.33
CA TYR A 165 17.36 -4.76 -47.24
C TYR A 165 16.10 -3.89 -47.15
N LEU A 166 15.68 -3.54 -45.92
CA LEU A 166 14.52 -2.68 -45.69
C LEU A 166 14.75 -1.25 -46.20
N CYS A 167 15.93 -0.67 -45.98
CA CYS A 167 16.29 0.64 -46.50
C CYS A 167 16.31 0.67 -48.04
N GLU A 168 16.82 -0.40 -48.66
CA GLU A 168 16.82 -0.57 -50.11
C GLU A 168 15.40 -0.66 -50.66
N GLN A 169 14.53 -1.49 -50.08
CA GLN A 169 13.15 -1.62 -50.54
C GLN A 169 12.34 -0.34 -50.28
N PHE A 170 12.56 0.32 -49.15
CA PHE A 170 11.97 1.62 -48.85
C PHE A 170 12.34 2.65 -49.92
N SER A 171 13.60 2.67 -50.35
CA SER A 171 14.06 3.59 -51.40
C SER A 171 13.44 3.28 -52.77
N LYS A 172 13.13 2.02 -53.05
CA LYS A 172 12.49 1.61 -54.33
C LYS A 172 11.00 1.94 -54.40
N ASP A 173 10.26 1.81 -53.29
CA ASP A 173 8.80 2.02 -53.27
C ASP A 173 8.35 2.72 -51.97
N GLN A 174 8.72 3.99 -51.81
CA GLN A 174 8.35 4.78 -50.63
C GLN A 174 6.83 4.88 -50.44
N ALA A 175 6.06 4.87 -51.54
CA ALA A 175 4.60 5.00 -51.49
C ALA A 175 3.97 3.80 -50.76
N TRP A 176 4.44 2.57 -51.05
CA TRP A 176 3.95 1.37 -50.37
C TRP A 176 4.21 1.37 -48.86
N PHE A 177 5.40 1.82 -48.44
CA PHE A 177 5.74 1.94 -47.01
C PHE A 177 4.93 3.05 -46.33
N LYS A 178 4.75 4.20 -46.99
CA LYS A 178 3.96 5.33 -46.47
C LYS A 178 2.47 4.97 -46.30
N ASP A 179 1.88 4.27 -47.27
CA ASP A 179 0.52 3.74 -47.21
C ASP A 179 0.30 2.86 -45.97
N ARG A 180 1.29 2.02 -45.66
CA ARG A 180 1.30 1.14 -44.47
C ARG A 180 1.80 1.82 -43.20
N LYS A 181 2.14 3.11 -43.26
CA LYS A 181 2.70 3.88 -42.14
C LYS A 181 3.98 3.25 -41.56
N LEU A 182 4.82 2.64 -42.40
CA LEU A 182 6.15 2.17 -42.05
C LEU A 182 7.16 3.30 -42.28
N GLY A 183 7.53 4.02 -41.22
CA GLY A 183 8.60 5.02 -41.24
C GLY A 183 9.93 4.45 -40.74
N PHE A 184 10.96 5.31 -40.65
CA PHE A 184 12.29 4.91 -40.18
C PHE A 184 12.28 4.33 -38.76
N GLU A 185 11.37 4.80 -37.89
CA GLU A 185 11.21 4.25 -36.55
C GLU A 185 10.78 2.78 -36.59
N GLU A 186 9.75 2.45 -37.38
CA GLU A 186 9.29 1.08 -37.55
C GLU A 186 10.34 0.21 -38.25
N LEU A 187 11.08 0.74 -39.24
CA LEU A 187 12.17 0.00 -39.88
C LEU A 187 13.29 -0.34 -38.88
N GLY A 188 13.58 0.56 -37.94
CA GLY A 188 14.47 0.30 -36.82
C GLY A 188 13.99 -0.89 -35.96
N LEU A 189 12.68 -1.00 -35.73
CA LEU A 189 12.09 -2.13 -34.99
C LEU A 189 12.13 -3.45 -35.74
N LEU A 190 12.00 -3.39 -37.07
CA LEU A 190 12.06 -4.55 -37.94
C LEU A 190 13.49 -5.05 -38.17
N SER A 191 14.50 -4.33 -37.69
CA SER A 191 15.88 -4.76 -37.84
C SER A 191 16.20 -5.89 -36.86
N LYS A 192 16.66 -7.04 -37.38
CA LYS A 192 17.28 -8.07 -36.53
C LYS A 192 18.68 -7.58 -36.15
N GLY A 193 19.08 -7.74 -34.88
CA GLY A 193 20.37 -7.26 -34.39
C GLY A 193 21.55 -7.84 -35.19
N PRO A 194 22.72 -7.18 -35.19
CA PRO A 194 23.89 -7.65 -35.95
C PRO A 194 24.25 -9.10 -35.57
N ASN A 195 24.68 -9.90 -36.55
CA ASN A 195 25.10 -11.30 -36.43
C ASN A 195 24.01 -12.33 -36.07
N THR A 196 22.72 -12.00 -36.24
CA THR A 196 21.66 -13.01 -36.16
C THR A 196 21.35 -13.57 -37.55
N HIS A 197 22.07 -14.64 -37.92
CA HIS A 197 21.77 -15.38 -39.14
C HIS A 197 20.33 -15.93 -39.07
N PHE A 198 19.57 -15.70 -40.15
CA PHE A 198 18.25 -16.29 -40.29
C PHE A 198 18.44 -17.76 -40.68
N GLU A 199 18.29 -18.66 -39.72
CA GLU A 199 17.87 -20.02 -40.03
C GLU A 199 16.35 -20.05 -39.84
N ALA A 200 15.61 -20.62 -40.80
CA ALA A 200 14.20 -20.88 -40.61
C ALA A 200 14.03 -21.77 -39.36
N GLY A 201 13.38 -21.25 -38.32
CA GLY A 201 13.26 -21.91 -37.00
C GLY A 201 14.24 -21.43 -35.94
N ASN A 202 15.22 -20.58 -36.27
CA ASN A 202 16.08 -19.97 -35.25
C ASN A 202 15.34 -18.85 -34.53
N ASN A 203 14.85 -19.23 -33.37
CA ASN A 203 14.01 -18.39 -32.57
C ASN A 203 14.75 -17.23 -31.87
N ALA A 204 16.08 -17.11 -31.99
CA ALA A 204 16.92 -16.19 -31.22
C ALA A 204 17.16 -14.82 -31.87
N ALA A 205 16.75 -14.59 -33.13
CA ALA A 205 17.21 -13.45 -33.92
C ALA A 205 16.55 -12.08 -33.62
N HIS A 206 15.50 -12.02 -32.80
CA HIS A 206 14.74 -10.78 -32.53
C HIS A 206 14.85 -10.36 -31.07
N ARG A 207 16.06 -10.18 -30.58
CA ARG A 207 16.26 -9.51 -29.30
C ARG A 207 16.58 -8.04 -29.59
N PRO A 208 15.58 -7.15 -29.72
CA PRO A 208 15.86 -5.72 -29.74
C PRO A 208 16.62 -5.38 -28.47
N GLU A 209 17.48 -4.36 -28.55
CA GLU A 209 18.21 -3.86 -27.40
C GLU A 209 17.24 -3.58 -26.25
N PRO A 210 17.54 -3.94 -24.99
CA PRO A 210 16.64 -3.75 -23.86
C PRO A 210 16.09 -2.32 -23.72
N ALA A 211 16.90 -1.31 -24.06
CA ALA A 211 16.48 0.09 -24.07
C ALA A 211 15.41 0.37 -25.14
N THR A 212 15.56 -0.20 -26.34
CA THR A 212 14.59 -0.09 -27.44
C THR A 212 13.28 -0.80 -27.10
N PHE A 213 13.35 -2.00 -26.50
CA PHE A 213 12.17 -2.71 -26.02
C PHE A 213 11.43 -1.95 -24.92
N SER A 214 12.16 -1.42 -23.93
CA SER A 214 11.58 -0.66 -22.82
C SER A 214 10.89 0.62 -23.30
N ARG A 215 11.44 1.31 -24.32
CA ARG A 215 10.82 2.48 -24.93
C ARG A 215 9.50 2.15 -25.65
N ILE A 216 9.44 1.02 -26.35
CA ILE A 216 8.23 0.56 -27.06
C ILE A 216 7.14 0.12 -26.06
N VAL A 217 7.55 -0.55 -24.99
CA VAL A 217 6.64 -1.11 -23.97
C VAL A 217 6.15 -0.05 -22.99
N GLY A 218 6.94 0.98 -22.71
CA GLY A 218 6.63 2.03 -21.73
C GLY A 218 5.80 3.21 -22.27
N GLU A 219 6.22 3.84 -23.38
CA GLU A 219 5.79 5.23 -23.66
C GLU A 219 5.16 5.50 -25.04
N GLY A 220 4.96 4.50 -25.90
CA GLY A 220 4.37 4.81 -27.21
C GLY A 220 4.08 3.61 -28.08
N GLY A 221 3.04 2.86 -27.74
CA GLY A 221 2.54 1.72 -28.54
C GLY A 221 2.00 2.08 -29.92
N GLU A 222 2.33 3.24 -30.50
CA GLU A 222 1.91 3.59 -31.85
C GLU A 222 2.69 2.83 -32.93
N SER A 223 4.02 2.81 -32.88
CA SER A 223 4.83 2.02 -33.83
C SER A 223 4.46 0.54 -33.77
N TRP A 224 4.24 0.03 -32.56
CA TRP A 224 3.74 -1.34 -32.36
C TRP A 224 2.35 -1.55 -32.97
N ARG A 225 1.39 -0.65 -32.72
CA ARG A 225 0.05 -0.72 -33.33
C ARG A 225 0.11 -0.65 -34.85
N ARG A 226 1.02 0.14 -35.42
CA ARG A 226 1.25 0.22 -36.88
C ARG A 226 1.76 -1.11 -37.43
N LEU A 227 2.75 -1.71 -36.78
CA LEU A 227 3.25 -3.05 -37.16
C LEU A 227 2.15 -4.12 -37.05
N TRP A 228 1.37 -4.11 -35.96
CA TRP A 228 0.25 -5.04 -35.79
C TRP A 228 -0.83 -4.87 -36.87
N ALA A 229 -1.15 -3.63 -37.24
CA ALA A 229 -2.13 -3.35 -38.29
C ALA A 229 -1.71 -3.96 -39.64
N ILE A 230 -0.40 -3.99 -39.94
CA ILE A 230 0.13 -4.64 -41.15
C ILE A 230 -0.01 -6.15 -41.08
N VAL A 231 0.17 -6.77 -39.90
CA VAL A 231 -0.07 -8.21 -39.73
C VAL A 231 -1.54 -8.55 -39.98
N CYS A 232 -2.46 -7.69 -39.54
CA CYS A 232 -3.90 -7.90 -39.72
C CYS A 232 -4.45 -7.57 -41.13
N SER A 233 -3.74 -6.77 -41.94
CA SER A 233 -4.16 -6.37 -43.30
C SER A 233 -3.85 -7.41 -44.36
#